data_AF-W6QMW6-F1
#
_entry.id   AF-W6QMW6-F1
#
_cell.length_a   1.000
_cell.length_b   1.000
_cell.length_c   1.000
_cell.angle_alpha   90.00
_cell.angle_beta   90.00
_cell.angle_gamma   90.00
#
_symmetry.space_group_name_H-M   'P 1'
#
loop_
_entity.id
_entity.type
_entity.pdbx_description
1 polymer ?
#
loop_
_entity_poly.entity_id
_entity_poly.type
_entity_poly.pdbx_seq_one_letter_code
_entity_poly.pdbx_strand_id
1 'polypeptide(L)'
;MEDIKRRGLDDMVFNAIALQELGDQHKAFLVDLTVLEVSISRVLGKYGITKFVPLSGDNPIILQQPVEDLNSKKALCYQHLHSKYLQEYTKRYKLGKVLGFKIHNILKD
;
A
#
# COMPACT_ATOMS: atom_id res chain seq x y z
N MET A 1 -8.00 3.19 -8.27
CA MET A 1 -9.42 3.21 -7.83
C MET A 1 -10.39 2.59 -8.82
N GLU A 2 -10.20 2.72 -10.14
CA GLU A 2 -11.14 2.13 -11.11
C GLU A 2 -11.25 0.59 -11.02
N ASP A 3 -10.14 -0.14 -10.82
CA ASP A 3 -10.20 -1.59 -10.62
C ASP A 3 -10.98 -1.98 -9.34
N ILE A 4 -10.76 -1.26 -8.23
CA ILE A 4 -11.48 -1.45 -6.96
C ILE A 4 -12.99 -1.29 -7.16
N LYS A 5 -13.41 -0.23 -7.86
CA LYS A 5 -14.83 0.00 -8.22
C LYS A 5 -15.39 -1.11 -9.10
N ARG A 6 -14.67 -1.52 -10.15
CA ARG A 6 -15.09 -2.61 -11.05
C ARG A 6 -15.28 -3.94 -10.32
N ARG A 7 -14.58 -4.16 -9.20
CA ARG A 7 -14.71 -5.35 -8.35
C ARG A 7 -15.80 -5.22 -7.28
N GLY A 8 -16.48 -4.07 -7.19
CA GLY A 8 -17.49 -3.77 -6.18
C GLY A 8 -16.89 -3.73 -4.78
N LEU A 9 -15.77 -3.03 -4.63
CA LEU A 9 -15.04 -2.88 -3.37
C LEU A 9 -14.92 -1.41 -2.92
N ASP A 10 -15.62 -0.49 -3.56
CA ASP A 10 -15.56 0.95 -3.30
C ASP A 10 -16.18 1.36 -1.96
N ASP A 11 -17.11 0.55 -1.45
CA ASP A 11 -17.74 0.70 -0.13
C ASP A 11 -16.80 0.35 1.04
N MET A 12 -15.72 -0.38 0.78
CA MET A 12 -14.88 -0.95 1.84
C MET A 12 -13.40 -0.60 1.76
N VAL A 13 -12.91 -0.14 0.60
CA VAL A 13 -11.53 0.29 0.40
C VAL A 13 -11.46 1.80 0.53
N PHE A 14 -10.86 2.27 1.62
CA PHE A 14 -10.69 3.71 1.86
C PHE A 14 -9.51 4.31 1.12
N ASN A 15 -8.46 3.51 0.90
CA ASN A 15 -7.24 4.02 0.32
C ASN A 15 -6.46 3.01 -0.52
N ALA A 16 -5.99 3.56 -1.63
CA ALA A 16 -5.13 3.06 -2.69
C ALA A 16 -3.65 3.46 -2.64
N ILE A 17 -2.75 2.86 -1.86
CA ILE A 17 -1.32 3.26 -1.92
C ILE A 17 -0.58 2.40 -2.94
N ALA A 18 -0.28 2.98 -4.11
CA ALA A 18 0.57 2.32 -5.10
C ALA A 18 2.00 2.18 -4.55
N LEU A 19 2.47 0.94 -4.44
CA LEU A 19 3.80 0.61 -3.95
C LEU A 19 4.84 0.54 -5.07
N GLN A 20 4.47 0.75 -6.32
CA GLN A 20 5.40 0.85 -7.44
C GLN A 20 4.99 2.00 -8.36
N GLU A 21 5.96 2.57 -9.06
CA GLU A 21 5.67 3.53 -10.12
C GLU A 21 5.07 2.79 -11.31
N LEU A 22 3.91 3.28 -11.76
CA LEU A 22 3.23 2.78 -12.95
C LEU A 22 4.06 3.18 -14.17
N GLY A 23 4.97 2.32 -14.61
CA GLY A 23 5.52 2.40 -15.96
C GLY A 23 4.47 2.00 -17.00
N ASP A 24 4.64 2.46 -18.24
CA ASP A 24 3.66 2.32 -19.34
C ASP A 24 3.37 0.85 -19.77
N GLN A 25 3.99 -0.16 -19.15
CA GLN A 25 4.01 -1.54 -19.66
C GLN A 25 3.42 -2.61 -18.74
N HIS A 26 2.91 -2.31 -17.54
CA HIS A 26 2.44 -3.35 -16.60
C HIS A 26 0.91 -3.42 -16.45
N LYS A 27 0.33 -4.60 -16.74
CA LYS A 27 -1.11 -4.89 -16.57
C LYS A 27 -1.55 -5.07 -15.11
N ALA A 28 -0.63 -5.28 -14.19
CA ALA A 28 -0.88 -5.40 -12.75
C ALA A 28 0.24 -4.71 -11.99
N PHE A 29 -0.11 -3.98 -10.93
CA PHE A 29 0.83 -3.25 -10.08
C PHE A 29 0.49 -3.52 -8.61
N LEU A 30 1.51 -3.42 -7.77
CA LEU A 30 1.35 -3.72 -6.35
C LEU A 30 0.80 -2.52 -5.58
N VAL A 31 -0.18 -2.78 -4.73
CA VAL A 31 -0.93 -1.77 -3.99
C VAL A 31 -1.10 -2.23 -2.55
N ASP A 32 -0.90 -1.31 -1.61
CA ASP A 32 -1.37 -1.47 -0.24
C ASP A 32 -2.78 -0.87 -0.10
N LEU A 33 -3.70 -1.69 0.40
CA LEU A 33 -5.12 -1.35 0.53
C LEU A 33 -5.45 -1.07 2.00
N THR A 34 -5.94 0.13 2.28
CA THR A 34 -6.57 0.40 3.57
C THR A 34 -8.05 0.02 3.49
N VAL A 35 -8.45 -0.97 4.27
CA VAL A 35 -9.80 -1.56 4.24
C VAL A 35 -10.39 -1.64 5.64
N LEU A 36 -11.72 -1.69 5.75
CA LEU A 36 -12.38 -2.06 7.00
C LEU A 36 -12.01 -3.48 7.40
N GLU A 37 -11.81 -3.72 8.70
CA GLU A 37 -11.50 -5.05 9.24
C GLU A 37 -12.55 -6.08 8.83
N VAL A 38 -13.83 -5.74 8.95
CA VAL A 38 -14.96 -6.60 8.55
C VAL A 38 -14.97 -6.93 7.04
N SER A 39 -14.22 -6.18 6.24
CA SER A 39 -14.18 -6.32 4.78
C SER A 39 -12.98 -7.10 4.26
N ILE A 40 -12.02 -7.46 5.13
CA ILE A 40 -10.79 -8.17 4.76
C ILE A 40 -11.13 -9.43 3.94
N SER A 41 -12.05 -10.27 4.41
CA SER A 41 -12.43 -11.51 3.72
C SER A 41 -13.00 -11.28 2.31
N ARG A 42 -13.79 -10.22 2.11
CA ARG A 42 -14.40 -9.90 0.80
C ARG A 42 -13.35 -9.37 -0.17
N VAL A 43 -12.45 -8.51 0.30
CA VAL A 43 -11.31 -8.00 -0.50
C VAL A 43 -10.40 -9.16 -0.91
N LEU A 44 -10.04 -10.04 0.02
CA LEU A 44 -9.25 -11.25 -0.27
C LEU A 44 -9.97 -12.18 -1.26
N GLY A 45 -11.29 -12.31 -1.17
CA GLY A 45 -12.06 -13.11 -2.14
C GLY A 45 -12.02 -12.57 -3.57
N LYS A 46 -11.84 -11.25 -3.76
CA LYS A 46 -11.79 -10.60 -5.09
C LYS A 46 -10.39 -10.48 -5.68
N TYR A 47 -9.36 -10.32 -4.84
CA TYR A 47 -7.96 -10.20 -5.27
C TYR A 47 -7.15 -11.49 -5.12
N GLY A 48 -7.67 -12.46 -4.37
CA GLY A 48 -6.98 -13.68 -4.02
C GLY A 48 -6.17 -13.53 -2.72
N ILE A 49 -5.89 -14.66 -2.08
CA ILE A 49 -4.99 -14.73 -0.93
C ILE A 49 -3.56 -14.71 -1.47
N THR A 50 -2.86 -13.62 -1.23
CA THR A 50 -1.41 -13.62 -1.36
C THR A 50 -0.83 -14.40 -0.18
N LYS A 51 -0.47 -15.66 -0.42
CA LYS A 51 0.23 -16.52 0.56
C LYS A 51 1.68 -16.07 0.75
N PHE A 52 1.89 -14.86 1.23
CA PHE A 52 3.20 -14.42 1.70
C PHE A 52 3.10 -13.94 3.14
N VAL A 53 4.14 -14.24 3.91
CA VAL A 53 4.31 -13.66 5.23
C VAL A 53 4.71 -12.19 5.02
N PRO A 54 4.01 -11.21 5.63
CA PRO A 54 4.38 -9.81 5.51
C PRO A 54 5.86 -9.61 5.82
N LEU A 55 6.56 -8.89 4.95
CA LEU A 55 7.98 -8.55 5.11
C LEU A 55 8.95 -9.76 5.19
N SER A 56 8.52 -10.96 4.80
CA SER A 56 9.42 -12.10 4.62
C SER A 56 10.28 -11.96 3.37
N GLY A 57 11.32 -12.79 3.25
CA GLY A 57 12.14 -12.82 2.03
C GLY A 57 11.35 -13.19 0.77
N ASP A 58 10.26 -13.92 0.92
CA ASP A 58 9.36 -14.32 -0.17
C ASP A 58 8.31 -13.26 -0.50
N ASN A 59 8.30 -12.14 0.23
CA ASN A 59 7.39 -11.04 -0.07
C ASN A 59 7.73 -10.48 -1.47
N PRO A 60 6.76 -10.40 -2.39
CA PRO A 60 7.00 -9.90 -3.75
C PRO A 60 7.63 -8.51 -3.79
N ILE A 61 7.37 -7.63 -2.81
CA ILE A 61 8.00 -6.30 -2.71
C ILE A 61 9.50 -6.42 -2.47
N ILE A 62 9.87 -7.32 -1.56
CA ILE A 62 11.28 -7.56 -1.19
C ILE A 62 12.00 -8.21 -2.35
N LEU A 63 11.39 -9.22 -2.99
CA LEU A 63 12.00 -9.94 -4.11
C LEU A 63 12.33 -9.03 -5.31
N GLN A 64 11.48 -8.03 -5.57
CA GLN A 64 11.63 -7.09 -6.68
C GLN A 64 12.63 -5.96 -6.45
N GLN A 65 13.24 -5.85 -5.27
CA GLN A 65 14.27 -4.84 -5.02
C GLN A 65 15.52 -5.13 -5.87
N PRO A 66 16.20 -4.09 -6.38
CA PRO A 66 17.24 -4.22 -7.41
C PRO A 66 18.61 -4.72 -6.89
N VAL A 67 18.67 -5.21 -5.64
CA VAL A 67 19.91 -5.66 -4.97
C VAL A 67 19.85 -7.15 -4.72
N GLU A 68 20.99 -7.85 -4.70
CA GLU A 68 21.00 -9.31 -4.56
C GLU A 68 20.82 -9.79 -3.11
N ASP A 69 21.51 -9.16 -2.16
CA ASP A 69 21.49 -9.53 -0.75
C ASP A 69 20.10 -9.31 -0.11
N LEU A 70 19.61 -10.32 0.62
CA LEU A 70 18.29 -10.30 1.24
C LEU A 70 18.14 -9.19 2.28
N ASN A 71 19.16 -8.89 3.08
CA ASN A 71 19.07 -7.84 4.10
C ASN A 71 19.00 -6.46 3.43
N SER A 72 19.76 -6.25 2.38
CA SER A 72 19.73 -5.06 1.55
C SER A 72 18.38 -4.91 0.82
N LYS A 73 17.80 -6.01 0.31
CA LYS A 73 16.44 -6.02 -0.25
C LYS A 73 15.41 -5.59 0.80
N LYS A 74 15.51 -6.12 2.02
CA LYS A 74 14.63 -5.72 3.12
C LYS A 74 14.80 -4.24 3.48
N ALA A 75 16.04 -3.76 3.60
CA ALA A 75 16.33 -2.37 3.91
C ALA A 75 15.73 -1.41 2.87
N LEU A 76 15.95 -1.68 1.58
CA LEU A 76 15.36 -0.89 0.49
C LEU A 76 13.83 -0.96 0.47
N CYS A 77 13.26 -2.15 0.68
CA CYS A 77 11.81 -2.30 0.82
C CYS A 77 11.26 -1.42 1.95
N TYR A 78 11.88 -1.42 3.14
CA TYR A 78 11.45 -0.58 4.25
C TYR A 78 11.56 0.91 3.94
N GLN A 79 12.70 1.34 3.38
CA GLN A 79 12.90 2.72 2.97
C GLN A 79 11.84 3.18 1.96
N HIS A 80 11.54 2.32 1.00
CA HIS A 80 10.54 2.57 -0.03
C HIS A 80 9.13 2.68 0.54
N LEU A 81 8.72 1.72 1.38
CA LEU A 81 7.44 1.76 2.08
C LEU A 81 7.31 3.04 2.90
N HIS A 82 8.32 3.34 3.74
CA HIS A 82 8.33 4.54 4.58
C HIS A 82 8.13 5.82 3.74
N SER A 83 8.87 5.95 2.63
CA SER A 83 8.71 7.08 1.71
C SER A 83 7.29 7.21 1.16
N LYS A 84 6.68 6.10 0.72
CA LYS A 84 5.30 6.09 0.19
C LYS A 84 4.28 6.48 1.25
N TYR A 85 4.38 5.92 2.47
CA TYR A 85 3.48 6.30 3.56
C TYR A 85 3.66 7.75 3.99
N LEU A 86 4.90 8.26 4.04
CA LEU A 86 5.16 9.65 4.39
C LEU A 86 4.56 10.62 3.35
N GLN A 87 4.69 10.31 2.06
CA GLN A 87 4.06 11.08 0.98
C GLN A 87 2.53 11.09 1.13
N GLU A 88 1.95 9.92 1.34
CA GLU A 88 0.50 9.75 1.48
C GLU A 88 -0.05 10.38 2.76
N TYR A 89 0.70 10.34 3.87
CA TYR A 89 0.41 11.04 5.10
C TYR A 89 0.41 12.56 4.88
N THR A 90 1.45 13.08 4.22
CA THR A 90 1.59 14.51 3.94
C THR A 90 0.41 15.03 3.11
N LYS A 91 -0.03 14.29 2.09
CA LYS A 91 -1.21 14.63 1.29
C LYS A 91 -2.48 14.72 2.15
N ARG A 92 -2.73 13.70 2.98
CA ARG A 92 -3.89 13.66 3.89
C ARG A 92 -3.85 14.77 4.92
N TYR A 93 -2.69 15.02 5.50
CA TYR A 93 -2.50 16.08 6.48
C TYR A 93 -2.82 17.46 5.88
N LYS A 94 -2.32 17.75 4.67
CA LYS A 94 -2.64 18.99 3.95
C LYS A 94 -4.14 19.11 3.67
N LEU A 95 -4.78 18.03 3.22
CA LEU A 95 -6.22 18.01 2.99
C LEU A 95 -7.03 18.24 4.27
N GLY A 96 -6.68 17.55 5.36
CA GLY A 96 -7.31 17.71 6.67
C GLY A 96 -7.22 19.15 7.17
N LYS A 97 -6.06 19.79 7.02
CA LYS A 97 -5.89 21.23 7.32
C LYS A 97 -6.85 22.12 6.53
N VAL A 98 -6.98 21.90 5.23
CA VAL A 98 -7.90 22.68 4.37
C VAL A 98 -9.36 22.48 4.78
N LEU A 99 -9.73 21.26 5.18
CA LEU A 99 -11.09 20.90 5.57
C LEU A 99 -11.41 21.17 7.06
N GLY A 100 -10.45 21.69 7.84
CA GLY A 100 -10.64 21.93 9.28
C GLY A 100 -10.60 20.66 10.15
N PHE A 101 -10.18 19.52 9.62
CA PHE A 101 -10.03 18.28 10.37
C PHE A 101 -8.62 18.14 10.96
N LYS A 102 -8.53 17.73 12.23
CA LYS A 102 -7.26 17.43 12.88
C LYS A 102 -6.91 15.95 12.69
N ILE A 103 -5.93 15.67 11.83
CA ILE A 103 -5.32 14.34 11.80
C ILE A 103 -4.43 14.20 13.03
N HIS A 104 -4.69 13.21 13.88
CA HIS A 104 -3.84 12.92 15.03
C HIS A 104 -2.53 12.28 14.54
N ASN A 105 -1.39 12.87 14.89
CA ASN A 105 -0.06 12.32 14.62
C ASN A 105 0.08 10.98 15.36
N ILE A 106 0.12 9.87 14.64
CA ILE A 106 0.45 8.55 15.21
C ILE A 106 1.94 8.22 15.00
N LEU A 107 2.64 8.94 14.12
CA LEU A 107 4.06 8.73 13.87
C LEU A 107 4.88 9.68 14.75
N LYS A 108 5.38 9.15 15.88
CA LYS A 108 6.60 9.66 16.52
C LYS A 108 7.73 8.74 16.04
N ASP A 109 8.81 9.36 15.55
CA ASP A 109 10.05 8.69 15.15
C ASP A 109 10.65 7.87 16.31
#